data_AF-A0A9W8LQW4-F1
#
_entry.id   AF-A0A9W8LQW4-F1
#
_cell.length_a   1.000
_cell.length_b   1.000
_cell.length_c   1.000
_cell.angle_alpha   90.00
_cell.angle_beta   90.00
_cell.angle_gamma   90.00
#
_symmetry.space_group_name_H-M   'P 1'
#
loop_
_entity.id
_entity.type
_entity.pdbx_description
1 polymer ?
#
loop_
_entity_poly.entity_id
_entity_poly.type
_entity_poly.pdbx_seq_one_letter_code
_entity_poly.pdbx_strand_id
1 'polypeptide(L)'
;MRKQLLPPLSALDADNFDKFTKSDRVVVVGFVEDSESDEYAVLDTLAKELRDEFTFGVVADKDLAKEQGVTAPGVVVYKQFDDGKDVFEEEITAKDLRTFIKASSVPVLDEISGANYAMYAQTGLPFGFAFFDSEETRKELEKQLYPVAKAHKGAINVVLIDANKFASQADHLNLEHKWPAFAIQKQANLDKFPFSQDEEITEESINAFVKDFIADKLEPSYKSEPIPESNDGNVFVLVSKQFNEVVFDKSKDVLVEAYAPWCHHCRSLVPVYEKLGSILKHNKNLIISKMDAIANDVPSSEAALQIYGFPTIVLVSGKNNAIIEYKGNRSLESLVEFLKENAAYEITYNKSDLDVKEEEDEDEIEEDEDEQAAKEDTEEVKAEEDDKYEEDTKVDAKSKADAEEVTDEEPKTDAAHEEL
;
A
#
# COMPACT_ATOMS: atom_id res chain seq x y z
N MET A 1 9.71 26.48 6.07
CA MET A 1 10.45 27.58 6.73
C MET A 1 9.87 28.98 6.51
N ARG A 2 9.31 29.36 5.33
CA ARG A 2 8.71 30.71 5.16
C ARG A 2 7.47 30.98 6.04
N LYS A 3 6.58 29.97 6.24
CA LYS A 3 5.37 30.12 7.08
C LYS A 3 5.69 30.44 8.56
N GLN A 4 6.81 29.92 9.08
CA GLN A 4 7.27 30.17 10.45
C GLN A 4 7.89 31.57 10.67
N LEU A 5 8.12 32.35 9.60
CA LEU A 5 8.65 33.71 9.70
C LEU A 5 7.55 34.78 9.87
N LEU A 6 6.30 34.46 9.53
CA LEU A 6 5.15 35.33 9.71
C LEU A 6 4.50 35.08 11.09
N PRO A 7 3.83 36.08 11.69
CA PRO A 7 2.95 35.83 12.83
C PRO A 7 1.98 34.67 12.53
N PRO A 8 1.60 33.84 13.52
CA PRO A 8 0.62 32.77 13.30
C PRO A 8 -0.61 33.28 12.55
N LEU A 9 -1.16 34.42 12.99
CA LEU A 9 -2.25 35.14 12.33
C LEU A 9 -1.75 36.53 11.91
N SER A 10 -1.67 36.80 10.61
CA SER A 10 -1.19 38.08 10.07
C SER A 10 -2.32 39.06 9.79
N ALA A 11 -2.23 40.30 10.30
CA ALA A 11 -3.20 41.34 10.00
C ALA A 11 -3.10 41.79 8.54
N LEU A 12 -4.24 41.88 7.85
CA LEU A 12 -4.34 42.22 6.44
C LEU A 12 -5.11 43.54 6.24
N ASP A 13 -4.65 44.29 5.25
CA ASP A 13 -5.21 45.56 4.80
C ASP A 13 -5.22 45.59 3.26
N ALA A 14 -5.79 46.66 2.67
CA ALA A 14 -5.89 46.81 1.23
C ALA A 14 -4.52 46.79 0.51
N ASP A 15 -3.44 47.19 1.19
CA ASP A 15 -2.11 47.26 0.58
C ASP A 15 -1.43 45.89 0.49
N ASN A 16 -1.72 44.99 1.42
CA ASN A 16 -1.03 43.71 1.54
C ASN A 16 -1.88 42.48 1.16
N PHE A 17 -3.22 42.61 1.11
CA PHE A 17 -4.17 41.51 0.94
C PHE A 17 -3.88 40.64 -0.29
N ASP A 18 -3.77 41.26 -1.47
CA ASP A 18 -3.56 40.57 -2.74
C ASP A 18 -2.25 39.79 -2.80
N LYS A 19 -1.20 40.33 -2.19
CA LYS A 19 0.10 39.67 -2.10
C LYS A 19 0.04 38.52 -1.11
N PHE A 20 -0.68 38.69 -0.01
CA PHE A 20 -0.79 37.70 1.05
C PHE A 20 -1.58 36.47 0.60
N THR A 21 -2.73 36.65 -0.04
CA THR A 21 -3.58 35.54 -0.54
C THR A 21 -2.89 34.70 -1.62
N LYS A 22 -1.87 35.24 -2.29
CA LYS A 22 -1.03 34.55 -3.29
C LYS A 22 0.32 34.07 -2.74
N SER A 23 0.58 34.26 -1.45
CA SER A 23 1.88 33.96 -0.83
C SER A 23 2.15 32.45 -0.67
N ASP A 24 1.09 31.65 -0.71
CA ASP A 24 1.10 30.20 -0.55
C ASP A 24 0.03 29.56 -1.44
N ARG A 25 0.12 28.24 -1.64
CA ARG A 25 -0.83 27.48 -2.46
C ARG A 25 -2.25 27.51 -1.87
N VAL A 26 -2.33 27.52 -0.54
CA VAL A 26 -3.56 27.68 0.25
C VAL A 26 -3.32 28.70 1.36
N VAL A 27 -4.21 29.68 1.48
CA VAL A 27 -4.18 30.74 2.49
C VAL A 27 -5.55 30.87 3.13
N VAL A 28 -5.62 30.85 4.45
CA VAL A 28 -6.86 31.02 5.21
C VAL A 28 -6.96 32.48 5.66
N VAL A 29 -8.07 33.15 5.37
CA VAL A 29 -8.31 34.53 5.80
C VAL A 29 -9.62 34.63 6.56
N GLY A 30 -9.55 35.03 7.82
CA GLY A 30 -10.72 35.38 8.61
C GLY A 30 -11.11 36.85 8.43
N PHE A 31 -12.39 37.10 8.27
CA PHE A 31 -13.00 38.43 8.28
C PHE A 31 -13.78 38.55 9.58
N VAL A 32 -13.30 39.39 10.50
CA VAL A 32 -13.84 39.52 11.86
C VAL A 32 -14.39 40.91 12.09
N GLU A 33 -15.19 41.09 13.14
CA GLU A 33 -15.70 42.42 13.50
C GLU A 33 -14.58 43.33 14.05
N ASP A 34 -13.72 42.76 14.91
CA ASP A 34 -12.55 43.41 15.48
C ASP A 34 -11.56 42.36 16.06
N SER A 35 -10.42 42.83 16.58
CA SER A 35 -9.35 41.98 17.13
C SER A 35 -9.62 41.42 18.54
N GLU A 36 -10.74 41.76 19.17
CA GLU A 36 -11.15 41.28 20.49
C GLU A 36 -12.34 40.30 20.42
N SER A 37 -12.90 40.10 19.23
CA SER A 37 -14.00 39.17 18.96
C SER A 37 -13.67 37.70 19.25
N ASP A 38 -14.70 36.91 19.58
CA ASP A 38 -14.57 35.47 19.84
C ASP A 38 -14.07 34.72 18.59
N GLU A 39 -14.48 35.16 17.40
CA GLU A 39 -14.07 34.61 16.11
C GLU A 39 -12.57 34.85 15.86
N TYR A 40 -12.05 36.03 16.25
CA TYR A 40 -10.61 36.29 16.22
C TYR A 40 -9.85 35.32 17.12
N ALA A 41 -10.34 35.07 18.34
CA ALA A 41 -9.68 34.15 19.27
C ALA A 41 -9.64 32.71 18.73
N VAL A 42 -10.73 32.24 18.11
CA VAL A 42 -10.78 30.94 17.42
C VAL A 42 -9.78 30.87 16.26
N LEU A 43 -9.72 31.91 15.43
CA LEU A 43 -8.77 32.00 14.31
C LEU A 43 -7.31 32.01 14.78
N ASP A 44 -6.97 32.81 15.78
CA ASP A 44 -5.62 32.87 16.34
C ASP A 44 -5.18 31.52 16.95
N THR A 45 -6.13 30.80 17.55
CA THR A 45 -5.88 29.46 18.09
C THR A 45 -5.56 28.48 16.97
N LEU A 46 -6.43 28.39 15.96
CA LEU A 46 -6.20 27.50 14.80
C LEU A 46 -4.95 27.89 14.02
N ALA A 47 -4.67 29.19 13.90
CA ALA A 47 -3.49 29.69 13.21
C ALA A 47 -2.18 29.26 13.89
N LYS A 48 -2.17 29.13 15.22
CA LYS A 48 -1.03 28.58 15.97
C LYS A 48 -0.92 27.07 15.81
N GLU A 49 -2.04 26.36 15.89
CA GLU A 49 -2.08 24.90 15.80
C GLU A 49 -1.71 24.38 14.40
N LEU A 50 -2.17 25.06 13.36
CA LEU A 50 -2.03 24.64 11.96
C LEU A 50 -0.93 25.42 11.22
N ARG A 51 -0.05 26.11 11.94
CA ARG A 51 0.96 27.02 11.37
C ARG A 51 1.95 26.33 10.42
N ASP A 52 2.22 25.05 10.64
CA ASP A 52 3.10 24.26 9.79
C ASP A 52 2.39 23.82 8.49
N GLU A 53 1.06 23.72 8.51
CA GLU A 53 0.23 23.29 7.38
C GLU A 53 -0.24 24.48 6.53
N PHE A 54 -0.74 25.56 7.14
CA PHE A 54 -1.41 26.67 6.44
C PHE A 54 -0.91 28.05 6.87
N THR A 55 -1.09 29.01 5.97
CA THR A 55 -0.82 30.43 6.22
C THR A 55 -2.13 31.13 6.58
N PHE A 56 -2.17 31.84 7.71
CA PHE A 56 -3.38 32.51 8.21
C PHE A 56 -3.26 34.03 8.21
N GLY A 57 -4.31 34.69 7.73
CA GLY A 57 -4.48 36.13 7.79
C GLY A 57 -5.82 36.53 8.41
N VAL A 58 -5.94 37.78 8.81
CA VAL A 58 -7.16 38.35 9.38
C VAL A 58 -7.42 39.75 8.87
N VAL A 59 -8.68 40.03 8.52
CA VAL A 59 -9.18 41.34 8.10
C VAL A 59 -10.21 41.80 9.13
N ALA A 60 -9.97 42.94 9.77
CA ALA A 60 -10.95 43.64 10.62
C ALA A 60 -11.58 44.86 9.90
N ASP A 61 -11.13 45.17 8.68
CA ASP A 61 -11.67 46.26 7.86
C ASP A 61 -12.96 45.81 7.17
N LYS A 62 -14.08 46.43 7.56
CA LYS A 62 -15.42 46.13 7.04
C LYS A 62 -15.59 46.50 5.57
N ASP A 63 -14.85 47.48 5.07
CA ASP A 63 -14.93 47.88 3.67
C ASP A 63 -14.16 46.91 2.78
N LEU A 64 -12.99 46.43 3.24
CA LEU A 64 -12.26 45.36 2.58
C LEU A 64 -13.05 44.04 2.58
N ALA A 65 -13.73 43.70 3.69
CA ALA A 65 -14.59 42.52 3.74
C ALA A 65 -15.69 42.55 2.66
N LYS A 66 -16.37 43.71 2.50
CA LYS A 66 -17.38 43.91 1.46
C LYS A 66 -16.80 43.83 0.05
N GLU A 67 -15.61 44.39 -0.18
CA GLU A 67 -14.92 44.32 -1.48
C GLU A 67 -14.64 42.87 -1.89
N GLN A 68 -14.28 42.02 -0.93
CA GLN A 68 -14.04 40.59 -1.15
C GLN A 68 -15.35 39.76 -1.24
N GLY A 69 -16.50 40.42 -1.06
CA GLY A 69 -17.82 39.79 -1.10
C GLY A 69 -18.12 38.92 0.12
N VAL A 70 -17.52 39.23 1.27
CA VAL A 70 -17.68 38.47 2.53
C VAL A 70 -18.46 39.29 3.54
N THR A 71 -19.44 38.67 4.19
CA THR A 71 -20.10 39.26 5.36
C THR A 71 -19.34 38.83 6.61
N ALA A 72 -18.83 39.78 7.39
CA ALA A 72 -18.19 39.47 8.67
C ALA A 72 -19.25 39.18 9.76
N PRO A 73 -19.01 38.22 10.67
CA PRO A 73 -17.86 37.31 10.70
C PRO A 73 -17.93 36.24 9.60
N GLY A 74 -16.78 35.88 9.02
CA GLY A 74 -16.69 34.82 8.00
C GLY A 74 -15.25 34.41 7.72
N VAL A 75 -15.04 33.22 7.16
CA VAL A 75 -13.68 32.74 6.81
C VAL A 75 -13.64 32.33 5.35
N VAL A 76 -12.55 32.68 4.66
CA VAL A 76 -12.32 32.29 3.27
C VAL A 76 -11.00 31.55 3.14
N VAL A 77 -11.02 30.41 2.47
CA VAL A 77 -9.83 29.67 2.07
C VAL A 77 -9.51 30.04 0.62
N TYR A 78 -8.47 30.84 0.41
CA TYR A 78 -7.93 31.20 -0.90
C TYR A 78 -6.99 30.10 -1.40
N LYS A 79 -7.12 29.74 -2.68
CA LYS A 79 -6.44 28.58 -3.28
C LYS A 79 -5.92 28.93 -4.67
N GLN A 80 -4.79 28.36 -5.04
CA GLN A 80 -4.22 28.50 -6.39
C GLN A 80 -4.71 27.43 -7.39
N PHE A 81 -5.79 26.74 -7.05
CA PHE A 81 -6.38 25.64 -7.81
C PHE A 81 -7.91 25.67 -7.70
N ASP A 82 -8.58 24.88 -8.55
CA ASP A 82 -10.04 24.81 -8.65
C ASP A 82 -10.69 26.19 -8.84
N ASP A 83 -11.80 26.45 -8.15
CA ASP A 83 -12.56 27.69 -8.22
C ASP A 83 -11.87 28.86 -7.47
N GLY A 84 -10.66 28.64 -6.93
CA GLY A 84 -9.77 29.67 -6.38
C GLY A 84 -10.10 30.16 -4.96
N LYS A 85 -11.33 29.93 -4.47
CA LYS A 85 -11.69 30.19 -3.08
C LYS A 85 -12.88 29.34 -2.62
N ASP A 86 -12.89 28.99 -1.33
CA ASP A 86 -14.07 28.46 -0.64
C ASP A 86 -14.43 29.39 0.53
N VAL A 87 -15.72 29.62 0.75
CA VAL A 87 -16.23 30.48 1.84
C VAL A 87 -16.88 29.61 2.91
N PHE A 88 -16.53 29.86 4.17
CA PHE A 88 -17.16 29.26 5.33
C PHE A 88 -18.30 30.16 5.81
N GLU A 89 -19.53 29.66 5.71
CA GLU A 89 -20.76 30.41 6.02
C GLU A 89 -21.42 29.95 7.34
N GLU A 90 -20.85 28.95 8.02
CA GLU A 90 -21.37 28.39 9.26
C GLU A 90 -20.82 29.13 10.50
N GLU A 91 -21.34 28.79 11.68
CA GLU A 91 -20.83 29.32 12.96
C GLU A 91 -19.35 28.94 13.14
N ILE A 92 -18.51 29.92 13.50
CA ILE A 92 -17.06 29.75 13.58
C ILE A 92 -16.69 29.01 14.88
N THR A 93 -16.75 27.69 14.84
CA THR A 93 -16.16 26.82 15.86
C THR A 93 -14.79 26.31 15.40
N ALA A 94 -13.86 26.10 16.35
CA ALA A 94 -12.52 25.60 16.01
C ALA A 94 -12.56 24.25 15.28
N LYS A 95 -13.52 23.38 15.63
CA LYS A 95 -13.65 22.04 15.05
C LYS A 95 -14.16 22.09 13.61
N ASP A 96 -15.23 22.84 13.37
CA ASP A 96 -15.88 22.87 12.06
C ASP A 96 -15.01 23.65 11.08
N LEU A 97 -14.40 24.75 11.53
CA LEU A 97 -13.46 25.50 10.72
C LEU A 97 -12.20 24.69 10.37
N ARG A 98 -11.63 23.92 11.31
CA ARG A 98 -10.52 23.00 11.00
C ARG A 98 -10.91 21.99 9.93
N THR A 99 -12.09 21.38 10.06
CA THR A 99 -12.61 20.41 9.09
C THR A 99 -12.78 21.04 7.71
N PHE A 100 -13.37 22.24 7.66
CA PHE A 100 -13.55 23.01 6.44
C PHE A 100 -12.23 23.39 5.76
N ILE A 101 -11.26 23.91 6.52
CA ILE A 101 -9.93 24.26 5.99
C ILE A 101 -9.29 23.03 5.36
N LYS A 102 -9.26 21.90 6.07
CA LYS A 102 -8.66 20.67 5.56
C LYS A 102 -9.36 20.18 4.29
N ALA A 103 -10.69 20.14 4.27
CA ALA A 103 -11.46 19.71 3.11
C ALA A 103 -11.28 20.64 1.89
N SER A 104 -11.21 21.95 2.12
CA SER A 104 -11.01 22.97 1.08
C SER A 104 -9.59 22.93 0.50
N SER A 105 -8.63 22.45 1.29
CA SER A 105 -7.21 22.43 0.91
C SER A 105 -6.84 21.26 0.01
N VAL A 106 -7.72 20.29 -0.18
CA VAL A 106 -7.52 19.16 -1.09
C VAL A 106 -7.99 19.55 -2.49
N PRO A 107 -7.09 19.65 -3.49
CA PRO A 107 -7.48 19.89 -4.86
C PRO A 107 -8.42 18.81 -5.39
N VAL A 108 -9.33 19.18 -6.30
CA VAL A 108 -10.19 18.20 -6.99
C VAL A 108 -9.36 17.21 -7.81
N LEU A 109 -8.33 17.69 -8.50
CA LEU A 109 -7.38 16.89 -9.26
C LEU A 109 -5.99 17.53 -9.15
N ASP A 110 -4.98 16.75 -8.79
CA ASP A 110 -3.60 17.21 -8.69
C ASP A 110 -2.63 16.05 -8.93
N GLU A 111 -1.38 16.39 -9.16
CA GLU A 111 -0.29 15.40 -9.13
C GLU A 111 0.01 14.99 -7.69
N ILE A 112 0.02 13.68 -7.44
CA ILE A 112 0.38 13.12 -6.14
C ILE A 112 1.91 12.97 -6.03
N SER A 113 2.41 13.27 -4.85
CA SER A 113 3.83 13.19 -4.48
C SER A 113 3.96 12.85 -3.00
N GLY A 114 5.17 12.52 -2.54
CA GLY A 114 5.43 12.31 -1.11
C GLY A 114 5.08 13.52 -0.24
N ALA A 115 5.06 14.74 -0.80
CA ALA A 115 4.77 15.96 -0.05
C ALA A 115 3.27 16.19 0.21
N ASN A 116 2.38 15.70 -0.66
CA ASN A 116 0.92 15.91 -0.54
C ASN A 116 0.13 14.60 -0.30
N TYR A 117 0.76 13.43 -0.38
CA TYR A 117 0.10 12.14 -0.15
C TYR A 117 -0.68 12.09 1.17
N ALA A 118 -0.05 12.54 2.27
CA ALA A 118 -0.65 12.49 3.60
C ALA A 118 -1.96 13.29 3.70
N MET A 119 -2.11 14.35 2.90
CA MET A 119 -3.32 15.16 2.86
C MET A 119 -4.49 14.37 2.27
N TYR A 120 -4.26 13.66 1.16
CA TYR A 120 -5.27 12.79 0.55
C TYR A 120 -5.55 11.56 1.42
N ALA A 121 -4.51 10.92 1.97
CA ALA A 121 -4.67 9.71 2.78
C ALA A 121 -5.52 9.95 4.05
N GLN A 122 -5.38 11.12 4.68
CA GLN A 122 -6.19 11.51 5.85
C GLN A 122 -7.70 11.60 5.56
N THR A 123 -8.11 11.74 4.29
CA THR A 123 -9.54 11.72 3.94
C THR A 123 -10.18 10.35 4.12
N GLY A 124 -9.37 9.27 4.15
CA GLY A 124 -9.85 7.89 4.18
C GLY A 124 -10.56 7.43 2.91
N LEU A 125 -10.64 8.28 1.88
CA LEU A 125 -11.29 7.95 0.62
C LEU A 125 -10.40 7.03 -0.25
N PRO A 126 -10.99 6.20 -1.11
CA PRO A 126 -10.25 5.49 -2.15
C PRO A 126 -9.45 6.45 -3.04
N PHE A 127 -8.36 5.94 -3.63
CA PHE A 127 -7.57 6.68 -4.61
C PHE A 127 -7.85 6.16 -6.02
N GLY A 128 -8.16 7.04 -6.96
CA GLY A 128 -8.09 6.79 -8.39
C GLY A 128 -6.79 7.36 -8.95
N PHE A 129 -5.81 6.50 -9.20
CA PHE A 129 -4.50 6.88 -9.74
C PHE A 129 -4.55 6.90 -11.26
N ALA A 130 -4.21 8.04 -11.86
CA ALA A 130 -4.08 8.22 -13.30
C ALA A 130 -2.61 8.45 -13.66
N PHE A 131 -2.01 7.45 -14.30
CA PHE A 131 -0.60 7.45 -14.67
C PHE A 131 -0.37 8.20 -15.98
N PHE A 132 0.56 9.15 -15.98
CA PHE A 132 1.06 9.83 -17.16
C PHE A 132 2.57 9.60 -17.32
N ASP A 133 3.03 9.59 -18.57
CA ASP A 133 4.43 9.40 -18.94
C ASP A 133 5.06 10.63 -19.61
N SER A 134 4.24 11.61 -19.98
CA SER A 134 4.66 12.86 -20.62
C SER A 134 3.76 14.03 -20.20
N GLU A 135 4.25 15.26 -20.43
CA GLU A 135 3.47 16.48 -20.18
C GLU A 135 2.22 16.59 -21.07
N GLU A 136 2.27 15.99 -22.27
CA GLU A 136 1.12 15.93 -23.17
C GLU A 136 0.04 15.01 -22.61
N THR A 137 0.43 13.79 -22.24
CA THR A 137 -0.45 12.81 -21.57
C THR A 137 -1.03 13.37 -20.28
N ARG A 138 -0.21 14.06 -19.48
CA ARG A 138 -0.63 14.74 -18.24
C ARG A 138 -1.78 15.73 -18.48
N LYS A 139 -1.64 16.60 -19.48
CA LYS A 139 -2.66 17.61 -19.82
C LYS A 139 -3.95 17.00 -20.36
N GLU A 140 -3.86 15.94 -21.16
CA GLU A 140 -5.08 15.27 -21.63
C GLU A 140 -5.80 14.58 -20.47
N LEU A 141 -5.08 13.90 -19.59
CA LEU A 141 -5.67 13.32 -18.38
C LEU A 141 -6.27 14.40 -17.46
N GLU A 142 -5.60 15.54 -17.26
CA GLU A 142 -6.17 16.68 -16.51
C GLU A 142 -7.53 17.09 -17.09
N LYS A 143 -7.61 17.26 -18.41
CA LYS A 143 -8.84 17.66 -19.10
C LYS A 143 -9.94 16.61 -18.99
N GLN A 144 -9.62 15.32 -19.17
CA GLN A 144 -10.59 14.23 -19.14
C GLN A 144 -11.07 13.91 -17.73
N LEU A 145 -10.19 14.00 -16.73
CA LEU A 145 -10.46 13.53 -15.38
C LEU A 145 -10.94 14.63 -14.43
N TYR A 146 -10.69 15.91 -14.72
CA TYR A 146 -11.16 17.01 -13.87
C TYR A 146 -12.69 16.99 -13.68
N PRO A 147 -13.53 16.83 -14.73
CA PRO A 147 -14.98 16.73 -14.56
C PRO A 147 -15.39 15.51 -13.73
N VAL A 148 -14.72 14.37 -13.91
CA VAL A 148 -14.98 13.13 -13.17
C VAL A 148 -14.66 13.32 -11.68
N ALA A 149 -13.48 13.87 -11.39
CA ALA A 149 -13.04 14.15 -10.03
C ALA A 149 -13.98 15.16 -9.33
N LYS A 150 -14.44 16.19 -10.06
CA LYS A 150 -15.41 17.16 -9.53
C LYS A 150 -16.77 16.52 -9.24
N ALA A 151 -17.25 15.65 -10.13
CA ALA A 151 -18.55 14.98 -9.98
C ALA A 151 -18.59 13.98 -8.82
N HIS A 152 -17.45 13.37 -8.48
CA HIS A 152 -17.33 12.36 -7.42
C HIS A 152 -16.53 12.85 -6.21
N LYS A 153 -16.40 14.18 -6.04
CA LYS A 153 -15.72 14.78 -4.89
C LYS A 153 -16.34 14.28 -3.58
N GLY A 154 -15.49 13.81 -2.67
CA GLY A 154 -15.92 13.25 -1.39
C GLY A 154 -16.25 11.75 -1.42
N ALA A 155 -16.27 11.11 -2.60
CA ALA A 155 -16.40 9.65 -2.73
C ALA A 155 -15.08 8.98 -3.11
N ILE A 156 -14.23 9.66 -3.87
CA ILE A 156 -12.91 9.18 -4.32
C ILE A 156 -11.95 10.36 -4.50
N ASN A 157 -10.66 10.16 -4.19
CA ASN A 157 -9.59 11.08 -4.56
C ASN A 157 -9.04 10.68 -5.92
N VAL A 158 -9.26 11.49 -6.96
CA VAL A 158 -8.65 11.26 -8.28
C VAL A 158 -7.35 12.06 -8.33
N VAL A 159 -6.24 11.39 -8.63
CA VAL A 159 -4.90 11.99 -8.63
C VAL A 159 -4.11 11.57 -9.87
N LEU A 160 -3.25 12.46 -10.35
CA LEU A 160 -2.29 12.16 -11.40
C LEU A 160 -1.00 11.65 -10.77
N ILE A 161 -0.31 10.73 -11.42
CA ILE A 161 0.96 10.19 -10.95
C ILE A 161 1.95 10.02 -12.11
N ASP A 162 3.18 10.48 -11.91
CA ASP A 162 4.25 10.38 -12.91
C ASP A 162 4.77 8.95 -12.98
N ALA A 163 4.46 8.26 -14.07
CA ALA A 163 4.86 6.88 -14.32
C ALA A 163 6.38 6.71 -14.39
N ASN A 164 7.13 7.74 -14.80
CA ASN A 164 8.60 7.65 -14.88
C ASN A 164 9.25 7.64 -13.49
N LYS A 165 8.58 8.22 -12.48
CA LYS A 165 9.05 8.25 -11.10
C LYS A 165 8.49 7.11 -10.26
N PHE A 166 7.26 6.69 -10.55
CA PHE A 166 6.50 5.78 -9.70
C PHE A 166 5.95 4.56 -10.45
N ALA A 167 6.70 4.03 -11.43
CA ALA A 167 6.31 2.84 -12.19
C ALA A 167 5.93 1.64 -11.30
N SER A 168 6.67 1.42 -10.21
CA SER A 168 6.37 0.31 -9.26
C SER A 168 5.02 0.43 -8.58
N GLN A 169 4.44 1.65 -8.50
CA GLN A 169 3.09 1.83 -7.99
C GLN A 169 2.05 1.22 -8.94
N ALA A 170 2.31 1.19 -10.25
CA ALA A 170 1.42 0.53 -11.20
C ALA A 170 1.44 -1.00 -11.02
N ASP A 171 2.60 -1.59 -10.74
CA ASP A 171 2.71 -3.01 -10.38
C ASP A 171 1.87 -3.34 -9.15
N HIS A 172 1.93 -2.46 -8.13
CA HIS A 172 1.11 -2.59 -6.93
C HIS A 172 -0.39 -2.41 -7.19
N LEU A 173 -0.78 -1.81 -8.31
CA LEU A 173 -2.18 -1.63 -8.73
C LEU A 173 -2.61 -2.66 -9.78
N ASN A 174 -1.77 -3.67 -10.03
CA ASN A 174 -1.99 -4.72 -11.03
C ASN A 174 -2.15 -4.17 -12.46
N LEU A 175 -1.44 -3.08 -12.77
CA LEU A 175 -1.38 -2.49 -14.10
C LEU A 175 -0.09 -2.93 -14.81
N GLU A 176 -0.18 -3.13 -16.12
CA GLU A 176 0.99 -3.26 -16.99
C GLU A 176 1.64 -1.89 -17.21
N HIS A 177 2.91 -1.85 -17.59
CA HIS A 177 3.64 -0.60 -17.87
C HIS A 177 3.28 -0.05 -19.26
N LYS A 178 1.99 0.19 -19.50
CA LYS A 178 1.41 0.79 -20.70
C LYS A 178 0.69 2.07 -20.28
N TRP A 179 1.11 3.21 -20.85
CA TRP A 179 0.62 4.53 -20.45
C TRP A 179 -0.22 5.19 -21.55
N PRO A 180 -1.25 5.97 -21.19
CA PRO A 180 -1.72 6.22 -19.82
C PRO A 180 -2.46 5.01 -19.20
N ALA A 181 -2.55 4.98 -17.88
CA ALA A 181 -3.28 3.93 -17.15
C ALA A 181 -4.08 4.51 -15.98
N PHE A 182 -5.18 3.84 -15.60
CA PHE A 182 -6.00 4.24 -14.46
C PHE A 182 -6.29 3.03 -13.56
N ALA A 183 -6.25 3.22 -12.25
CA ALA A 183 -6.69 2.21 -11.29
C ALA A 183 -7.23 2.84 -10.01
N ILE A 184 -8.23 2.20 -9.41
CA ILE A 184 -8.75 2.58 -8.10
C ILE A 184 -8.15 1.66 -7.03
N GLN A 185 -7.80 2.22 -5.87
CA GLN A 185 -7.39 1.46 -4.69
C GLN A 185 -8.20 1.87 -3.45
N LYS A 186 -8.81 0.90 -2.77
CA LYS A 186 -9.45 1.11 -1.46
C LYS A 186 -8.38 1.18 -0.38
N GLN A 187 -8.40 2.23 0.44
CA GLN A 187 -7.40 2.39 1.51
C GLN A 187 -7.62 1.43 2.69
N ALA A 188 -8.86 1.00 2.94
CA ALA A 188 -9.21 0.19 4.10
C ALA A 188 -8.66 -1.24 4.04
N ASN A 189 -8.67 -1.85 2.87
CA ASN A 189 -8.28 -3.25 2.65
C ASN A 189 -7.29 -3.45 1.49
N LEU A 190 -6.85 -2.34 0.87
CA LEU A 190 -5.90 -2.34 -0.26
C LEU A 190 -6.40 -3.04 -1.52
N ASP A 191 -7.72 -3.30 -1.63
CA ASP A 191 -8.32 -3.84 -2.85
C ASP A 191 -8.05 -2.90 -4.04
N LYS A 192 -7.77 -3.51 -5.19
CA LYS A 192 -7.31 -2.83 -6.40
C LYS A 192 -8.31 -3.06 -7.53
N PHE A 193 -8.60 -2.04 -8.29
CA PHE A 193 -9.55 -2.07 -9.40
C PHE A 193 -8.89 -1.37 -10.60
N PRO A 194 -8.03 -2.07 -11.35
CA PRO A 194 -7.42 -1.52 -12.56
C PRO A 194 -8.50 -1.33 -13.63
N PHE A 195 -8.47 -0.19 -14.30
CA PHE A 195 -9.24 0.03 -15.52
C PHE A 195 -8.56 -0.71 -16.69
N SER A 196 -9.36 -1.20 -17.63
CA SER A 196 -8.84 -1.95 -18.78
C SER A 196 -7.87 -1.09 -19.60
N GLN A 197 -6.63 -1.57 -19.79
CA GLN A 197 -5.61 -0.87 -20.58
C GLN A 197 -5.79 -1.05 -22.11
N ASP A 198 -6.80 -1.82 -22.52
CA ASP A 198 -7.26 -1.90 -23.91
C ASP A 198 -8.35 -0.86 -24.22
N GLU A 199 -8.84 -0.13 -23.21
CA GLU A 199 -9.84 0.93 -23.33
C GLU A 199 -9.22 2.32 -23.18
N GLU A 200 -9.79 3.31 -23.87
CA GLU A 200 -9.31 4.69 -23.82
C GLU A 200 -9.79 5.39 -22.52
N ILE A 201 -8.88 6.15 -21.90
CA ILE A 201 -9.17 6.95 -20.72
C ILE A 201 -9.84 8.26 -21.16
N THR A 202 -11.15 8.35 -20.95
CA THR A 202 -11.98 9.50 -21.27
C THR A 202 -12.86 9.88 -20.07
N GLU A 203 -13.43 11.08 -20.08
CA GLU A 203 -14.41 11.48 -19.07
C GLU A 203 -15.53 10.44 -18.94
N GLU A 204 -16.06 9.94 -20.06
CA GLU A 204 -17.18 8.99 -20.07
C GLU A 204 -16.79 7.63 -19.50
N SER A 205 -15.70 7.03 -19.99
CA SER A 205 -15.25 5.69 -19.57
C SER A 205 -14.88 5.66 -18.09
N ILE A 206 -14.13 6.65 -17.61
CA ILE A 206 -13.73 6.70 -16.19
C ILE A 206 -14.90 7.07 -15.28
N ASN A 207 -15.81 7.96 -15.71
CA ASN A 207 -17.01 8.25 -14.92
C ASN A 207 -17.90 7.02 -14.75
N ALA A 208 -18.06 6.19 -15.79
CA ALA A 208 -18.77 4.93 -15.70
C ALA A 208 -18.08 3.95 -14.74
N PHE A 209 -16.77 3.78 -14.88
CA PHE A 209 -15.96 2.92 -14.02
C PHE A 209 -16.02 3.33 -12.54
N VAL A 210 -15.88 4.62 -12.24
CA VAL A 210 -15.99 5.16 -10.87
C VAL A 210 -17.40 4.95 -10.31
N LYS A 211 -18.46 5.10 -11.11
CA LYS A 211 -19.84 4.83 -10.67
C LYS A 211 -20.05 3.36 -10.31
N ASP A 212 -19.53 2.45 -11.12
CA ASP A 212 -19.64 1.01 -10.86
C ASP A 212 -18.80 0.60 -9.64
N PHE A 213 -17.64 1.22 -9.44
CA PHE A 213 -16.85 1.09 -8.22
C PHE A 213 -17.62 1.54 -6.97
N ILE A 214 -18.17 2.76 -6.99
CA ILE A 214 -18.94 3.32 -5.85
C ILE A 214 -20.19 2.47 -5.56
N ALA A 215 -20.77 1.84 -6.58
CA ALA A 215 -21.90 0.94 -6.46
C ALA A 215 -21.51 -0.51 -6.08
N ASP A 216 -20.24 -0.77 -5.75
CA ASP A 216 -19.68 -2.09 -5.43
C ASP A 216 -20.01 -3.17 -6.48
N LYS A 217 -20.04 -2.81 -7.77
CA LYS A 217 -20.26 -3.75 -8.87
C LYS A 217 -18.98 -4.33 -9.45
N LEU A 218 -17.83 -3.74 -9.12
CA LEU A 218 -16.54 -4.21 -9.60
C LEU A 218 -15.97 -5.26 -8.65
N GLU A 219 -15.35 -6.28 -9.22
CA GLU A 219 -14.56 -7.24 -8.46
C GLU A 219 -13.12 -6.74 -8.31
N PRO A 220 -12.49 -6.95 -7.14
CA PRO A 220 -11.09 -6.61 -6.95
C PRO A 220 -10.20 -7.46 -7.87
N SER A 221 -9.17 -6.83 -8.40
CA SER A 221 -8.11 -7.49 -9.16
C SER A 221 -7.05 -8.05 -8.23
N TYR A 222 -6.53 -9.21 -8.62
CA TYR A 222 -5.42 -9.90 -7.97
C TYR A 222 -4.22 -9.87 -8.91
N LYS A 223 -3.01 -9.65 -8.37
CA LYS A 223 -1.79 -9.71 -9.17
C LYS A 223 -1.73 -11.08 -9.84
N SER A 224 -1.47 -11.11 -11.14
CA SER A 224 -1.43 -12.35 -11.91
C SER A 224 -0.45 -12.20 -13.06
N GLU A 225 0.30 -13.24 -13.32
CA GLU A 225 0.96 -13.44 -14.60
C GLU A 225 -0.08 -13.61 -15.73
N PRO A 226 0.30 -13.39 -17.00
CA PRO A 226 -0.55 -13.76 -18.13
C PRO A 226 -0.85 -15.26 -18.11
N ILE A 227 -2.02 -15.63 -18.59
CA ILE A 227 -2.36 -17.05 -18.81
C ILE A 227 -1.39 -17.60 -19.88
N PRO A 228 -0.67 -18.71 -19.61
CA PRO A 228 0.23 -19.31 -20.59
C PRO A 228 -0.48 -19.64 -21.91
N GLU A 229 0.19 -19.42 -23.05
CA GLU A 229 -0.37 -19.74 -24.37
C GLU A 229 -0.70 -21.23 -24.56
N SER A 230 0.03 -22.11 -23.86
CA SER A 230 -0.21 -23.55 -23.80
C SER A 230 0.05 -24.07 -22.38
N ASN A 231 -0.74 -25.08 -22.00
CA ASN A 231 -0.63 -25.81 -20.75
C ASN A 231 -0.53 -27.34 -20.99
N ASP A 232 0.16 -27.74 -22.08
CA ASP A 232 0.25 -29.15 -22.54
C ASP A 232 1.28 -30.02 -21.77
N GLY A 233 1.96 -29.41 -20.79
CA GLY A 233 2.99 -30.03 -19.97
C GLY A 233 2.50 -31.19 -19.07
N ASN A 234 3.39 -31.69 -18.21
CA ASN A 234 3.02 -32.69 -17.19
C ASN A 234 2.43 -32.02 -15.95
N VAL A 235 2.85 -30.79 -15.67
CA VAL A 235 2.34 -29.95 -14.60
C VAL A 235 1.69 -28.72 -15.22
N PHE A 236 0.44 -28.47 -14.86
CA PHE A 236 -0.33 -27.31 -15.28
C PHE A 236 0.22 -26.04 -14.64
N VAL A 237 0.51 -25.02 -15.43
CA VAL A 237 0.94 -23.71 -14.94
C VAL A 237 -0.29 -22.87 -14.60
N LEU A 238 -0.48 -22.68 -13.30
CA LEU A 238 -1.61 -21.95 -12.72
C LEU A 238 -1.20 -20.50 -12.44
N VAL A 239 -2.10 -19.57 -12.75
CA VAL A 239 -1.95 -18.12 -12.50
C VAL A 239 -3.26 -17.58 -11.93
N SER A 240 -3.23 -16.43 -11.23
CA SER A 240 -4.40 -15.93 -10.48
C SER A 240 -5.63 -15.70 -11.35
N LYS A 241 -5.45 -15.24 -12.60
CA LYS A 241 -6.53 -14.96 -13.56
C LYS A 241 -7.46 -16.15 -13.84
N GLN A 242 -6.94 -17.38 -13.76
CA GLN A 242 -7.71 -18.62 -13.98
C GLN A 242 -7.85 -19.46 -12.71
N PHE A 243 -7.42 -18.93 -11.57
CA PHE A 243 -7.29 -19.70 -10.34
C PHE A 243 -8.61 -20.28 -9.88
N ASN A 244 -9.64 -19.45 -9.74
CA ASN A 244 -10.94 -19.90 -9.23
C ASN A 244 -11.61 -20.93 -10.15
N GLU A 245 -11.55 -20.70 -11.46
CA GLU A 245 -12.13 -21.59 -12.47
C GLU A 245 -11.47 -22.97 -12.44
N VAL A 246 -10.13 -23.02 -12.38
CA VAL A 246 -9.38 -24.28 -12.43
C VAL A 246 -9.41 -25.00 -11.09
N VAL A 247 -9.09 -24.32 -9.99
CA VAL A 247 -8.86 -24.93 -8.67
C VAL A 247 -10.16 -25.43 -8.04
N PHE A 248 -11.27 -24.73 -8.25
CA PHE A 248 -12.56 -25.06 -7.62
C PHE A 248 -13.55 -25.74 -8.56
N ASP A 249 -13.09 -26.23 -9.72
CA ASP A 249 -13.89 -27.11 -10.56
C ASP A 249 -14.16 -28.43 -9.82
N LYS A 250 -15.40 -28.59 -9.37
CA LYS A 250 -15.87 -29.79 -8.68
C LYS A 250 -15.75 -31.08 -9.49
N SER A 251 -15.48 -30.99 -10.80
CA SER A 251 -15.23 -32.14 -11.67
C SER A 251 -13.80 -32.69 -11.55
N LYS A 252 -12.88 -31.98 -10.89
CA LYS A 252 -11.46 -32.30 -10.76
C LYS A 252 -10.99 -32.28 -9.31
N ASP A 253 -10.04 -33.13 -8.98
CA ASP A 253 -9.10 -32.95 -7.89
C ASP A 253 -7.93 -32.10 -8.41
N VAL A 254 -7.53 -31.06 -7.68
CA VAL A 254 -6.45 -30.15 -8.11
C VAL A 254 -5.38 -30.10 -7.04
N LEU A 255 -4.19 -30.62 -7.35
CA LEU A 255 -3.01 -30.48 -6.51
C LEU A 255 -2.24 -29.24 -6.95
N VAL A 256 -2.06 -28.29 -6.05
CA VAL A 256 -1.36 -27.02 -6.29
C VAL A 256 -0.06 -27.00 -5.50
N GLU A 257 1.06 -26.82 -6.20
CA GLU A 257 2.34 -26.41 -5.61
C GLU A 257 2.45 -24.87 -5.71
N ALA A 258 2.37 -24.19 -4.58
CA ALA A 258 2.75 -22.79 -4.49
C ALA A 258 4.25 -22.68 -4.21
N TYR A 259 4.99 -22.03 -5.12
CA TYR A 259 6.45 -21.92 -5.05
C TYR A 259 6.93 -20.47 -5.17
N ALA A 260 8.22 -20.27 -4.88
CA ALA A 260 8.97 -19.06 -5.20
C ALA A 260 10.22 -19.42 -6.03
N PRO A 261 10.54 -18.73 -7.14
CA PRO A 261 11.62 -19.13 -8.05
C PRO A 261 13.01 -19.23 -7.39
N TRP A 262 13.27 -18.35 -6.42
CA TRP A 262 14.54 -18.28 -5.69
C TRP A 262 14.67 -19.32 -4.57
N CYS A 263 13.60 -20.01 -4.20
CA CYS A 263 13.61 -20.97 -3.10
C CYS A 263 14.32 -22.28 -3.49
N HIS A 264 15.43 -22.61 -2.80
CA HIS A 264 16.19 -23.84 -3.02
C HIS A 264 15.31 -25.10 -2.87
N HIS A 265 14.47 -25.16 -1.83
CA HIS A 265 13.58 -26.29 -1.60
C HIS A 265 12.52 -26.50 -2.69
N CYS A 266 12.08 -25.44 -3.36
CA CYS A 266 11.18 -25.55 -4.51
C CYS A 266 11.93 -26.15 -5.70
N ARG A 267 13.16 -25.66 -5.97
CA ARG A 267 13.97 -26.19 -7.08
C ARG A 267 14.26 -27.68 -6.92
N SER A 268 14.53 -28.17 -5.72
CA SER A 268 14.72 -29.61 -5.44
C SER A 268 13.45 -30.44 -5.67
N LEU A 269 12.25 -29.85 -5.57
CA LEU A 269 10.97 -30.54 -5.77
C LEU A 269 10.58 -30.64 -7.25
N VAL A 270 11.04 -29.71 -8.10
CA VAL A 270 10.71 -29.68 -9.54
C VAL A 270 10.80 -31.06 -10.23
N PRO A 271 11.92 -31.81 -10.17
CA PRO A 271 12.00 -33.11 -10.87
C PRO A 271 10.99 -34.13 -10.35
N VAL A 272 10.74 -34.15 -9.04
CA VAL A 272 9.76 -35.07 -8.42
C VAL A 272 8.34 -34.69 -8.83
N TYR A 273 8.01 -33.40 -8.86
CA TYR A 273 6.68 -32.91 -9.17
C TYR A 273 6.35 -33.05 -10.67
N GLU A 274 7.32 -32.83 -11.55
CA GLU A 274 7.19 -33.11 -12.99
C GLU A 274 6.99 -34.61 -13.25
N LYS A 275 7.70 -35.48 -12.51
CA LYS A 275 7.49 -36.93 -12.59
C LYS A 275 6.10 -37.33 -12.10
N LEU A 276 5.62 -36.74 -10.98
CA LEU A 276 4.27 -36.95 -10.48
C LEU A 276 3.21 -36.61 -11.53
N GLY A 277 3.32 -35.44 -12.15
CA GLY A 277 2.45 -35.01 -13.25
C GLY A 277 2.46 -36.00 -14.41
N SER A 278 3.65 -36.47 -14.80
CA SER A 278 3.83 -37.43 -15.91
C SER A 278 3.14 -38.77 -15.64
N ILE A 279 3.39 -39.40 -14.49
CA ILE A 279 2.86 -40.74 -14.19
C ILE A 279 1.34 -40.70 -13.95
N LEU A 280 0.80 -39.58 -13.47
CA LEU A 280 -0.62 -39.42 -13.19
C LEU A 280 -1.42 -38.77 -14.32
N LYS A 281 -0.79 -38.35 -15.43
CA LYS A 281 -1.42 -37.63 -16.56
C LYS A 281 -2.66 -38.32 -17.15
N HIS A 282 -2.77 -39.65 -17.00
CA HIS A 282 -3.90 -40.44 -17.49
C HIS A 282 -5.17 -40.31 -16.62
N ASN A 283 -5.05 -39.81 -15.38
CA ASN A 283 -6.17 -39.58 -14.49
C ASN A 283 -6.94 -38.31 -14.91
N LYS A 284 -8.00 -38.49 -15.70
CA LYS A 284 -8.74 -37.36 -16.31
C LYS A 284 -9.38 -36.40 -15.31
N ASN A 285 -9.61 -36.82 -14.07
CA ASN A 285 -10.19 -36.01 -13.00
C ASN A 285 -9.14 -35.41 -12.06
N LEU A 286 -7.86 -35.46 -12.42
CA LEU A 286 -6.78 -34.90 -11.61
C LEU A 286 -6.02 -33.84 -12.42
N ILE A 287 -5.72 -32.71 -11.77
CA ILE A 287 -4.80 -31.70 -12.28
C ILE A 287 -3.65 -31.59 -11.29
N ILE A 288 -2.44 -31.88 -11.75
CA ILE A 288 -1.21 -31.54 -11.03
C ILE A 288 -0.77 -30.17 -11.53
N SER A 289 -0.68 -29.19 -10.64
CA SER A 289 -0.43 -27.79 -10.99
C SER A 289 0.61 -27.13 -10.10
N LYS A 290 1.25 -26.09 -10.63
CA LYS A 290 2.19 -25.22 -9.92
C LYS A 290 1.86 -23.75 -10.17
N MET A 291 2.13 -22.91 -9.19
CA MET A 291 1.89 -21.47 -9.24
C MET A 291 3.04 -20.72 -8.56
N ASP A 292 3.60 -19.72 -9.26
CA ASP A 292 4.53 -18.77 -8.65
C ASP A 292 3.74 -17.81 -7.75
N ALA A 293 3.81 -18.03 -6.44
CA ALA A 293 3.09 -17.25 -5.45
C ALA A 293 3.78 -15.91 -5.09
N ILE A 294 4.89 -15.57 -5.76
CA ILE A 294 5.50 -14.22 -5.74
C ILE A 294 4.91 -13.36 -6.86
N ALA A 295 4.62 -13.98 -8.00
CA ALA A 295 4.08 -13.32 -9.18
C ALA A 295 2.54 -13.31 -9.21
N ASN A 296 1.88 -14.18 -8.45
CA ASN A 296 0.44 -14.40 -8.46
C ASN A 296 -0.15 -14.30 -7.03
N ASP A 297 -1.11 -13.40 -6.83
CA ASP A 297 -1.91 -13.30 -5.60
C ASP A 297 -2.99 -14.39 -5.57
N VAL A 298 -3.20 -15.03 -4.41
CA VAL A 298 -4.34 -15.94 -4.21
C VAL A 298 -5.60 -15.12 -3.90
N PRO A 299 -6.72 -15.32 -4.62
CA PRO A 299 -7.97 -14.62 -4.35
C PRO A 299 -8.42 -14.74 -2.89
N SER A 300 -8.85 -13.62 -2.30
CA SER A 300 -9.10 -13.51 -0.86
C SER A 300 -10.32 -14.30 -0.36
N SER A 301 -11.30 -14.60 -1.22
CA SER A 301 -12.38 -15.55 -0.88
C SER A 301 -11.85 -16.96 -0.60
N GLU A 302 -10.63 -17.24 -1.09
CA GLU A 302 -9.97 -18.55 -1.07
C GLU A 302 -8.71 -18.53 -0.20
N ALA A 303 -8.63 -17.58 0.74
CA ALA A 303 -7.57 -17.47 1.77
C ALA A 303 -7.33 -18.78 2.56
N ALA A 304 -8.19 -19.78 2.38
CA ALA A 304 -8.05 -21.14 2.88
C ALA A 304 -6.86 -21.91 2.29
N LEU A 305 -6.24 -21.50 1.17
CA LEU A 305 -4.96 -22.11 0.74
C LEU A 305 -3.80 -21.81 1.71
N GLN A 306 -3.89 -20.74 2.50
CA GLN A 306 -2.99 -20.46 3.63
C GLN A 306 -1.50 -20.64 3.32
N ILE A 307 -1.02 -20.02 2.23
CA ILE A 307 0.39 -20.10 1.83
C ILE A 307 1.24 -19.27 2.81
N TYR A 308 1.85 -19.94 3.79
CA TYR A 308 2.72 -19.31 4.79
C TYR A 308 4.21 -19.47 4.50
N GLY A 309 4.58 -20.29 3.51
CA GLY A 309 5.97 -20.56 3.15
C GLY A 309 6.09 -21.36 1.85
N PHE A 310 7.32 -21.63 1.41
CA PHE A 310 7.57 -22.27 0.12
C PHE A 310 8.47 -23.52 0.24
N PRO A 311 8.19 -24.59 -0.53
CA PRO A 311 6.92 -24.82 -1.25
C PRO A 311 5.79 -25.15 -0.27
N THR A 312 4.57 -24.71 -0.60
CA THR A 312 3.32 -25.18 0.03
C THR A 312 2.56 -26.01 -0.99
N ILE A 313 2.12 -27.21 -0.60
CA ILE A 313 1.37 -28.11 -1.47
C ILE A 313 -0.03 -28.31 -0.89
N VAL A 314 -1.06 -28.07 -1.69
CA VAL A 314 -2.45 -28.19 -1.26
C VAL A 314 -3.26 -28.96 -2.29
N LEU A 315 -4.09 -29.88 -1.83
CA LEU A 315 -5.12 -30.52 -2.65
C LEU A 315 -6.44 -29.81 -2.43
N VAL A 316 -7.06 -29.38 -3.51
CA VAL A 316 -8.49 -29.03 -3.53
C VAL A 316 -9.24 -30.23 -4.09
N SER A 317 -9.99 -30.89 -3.21
CA SER A 317 -10.70 -32.11 -3.51
C SER A 317 -11.92 -31.83 -4.39
N GLY A 318 -12.09 -32.64 -5.43
CA GLY A 318 -13.27 -32.57 -6.28
C GLY A 318 -14.57 -32.81 -5.51
N LYS A 319 -15.71 -32.50 -6.13
CA LYS A 319 -17.07 -32.61 -5.58
C LYS A 319 -17.40 -31.66 -4.42
N ASN A 320 -16.56 -31.56 -3.39
CA ASN A 320 -16.83 -30.81 -2.17
C ASN A 320 -15.91 -29.60 -1.95
N ASN A 321 -14.86 -29.41 -2.77
CA ASN A 321 -13.87 -28.35 -2.64
C ASN A 321 -13.20 -28.34 -1.26
N ALA A 322 -13.03 -29.51 -0.63
CA ALA A 322 -12.27 -29.63 0.60
C ALA A 322 -10.81 -29.29 0.32
N ILE A 323 -10.25 -28.37 1.10
CA ILE A 323 -8.87 -27.91 0.97
C ILE A 323 -8.03 -28.67 1.99
N ILE A 324 -7.04 -29.41 1.51
CA ILE A 324 -6.24 -30.34 2.31
C ILE A 324 -4.76 -30.04 2.08
N GLU A 325 -4.11 -29.46 3.08
CA GLU A 325 -2.68 -29.16 3.05
C GLU A 325 -1.85 -30.44 3.17
N TYR A 326 -0.85 -30.59 2.30
CA TYR A 326 0.09 -31.69 2.34
C TYR A 326 1.25 -31.41 3.30
N LYS A 327 1.44 -32.28 4.30
CA LYS A 327 2.49 -32.15 5.33
C LYS A 327 3.50 -33.29 5.34
N GLY A 328 3.44 -34.17 4.34
CA GLY A 328 4.35 -35.30 4.20
C GLY A 328 5.73 -34.89 3.66
N ASN A 329 6.63 -35.87 3.51
CA ASN A 329 7.91 -35.64 2.85
C ASN A 329 7.72 -35.41 1.35
N ARG A 330 8.70 -34.87 0.64
CA ARG A 330 8.53 -34.49 -0.77
C ARG A 330 8.93 -35.59 -1.76
N SER A 331 8.85 -36.86 -1.35
CA SER A 331 9.11 -37.98 -2.26
C SER A 331 7.91 -38.26 -3.17
N LEU A 332 8.17 -38.88 -4.32
CA LEU A 332 7.14 -39.24 -5.30
C LEU A 332 6.08 -40.17 -4.69
N GLU A 333 6.52 -41.16 -3.91
CA GLU A 333 5.66 -42.15 -3.27
C GLU A 333 4.73 -41.50 -2.26
N SER A 334 5.25 -40.58 -1.45
CA SER A 334 4.49 -39.90 -0.42
C SER A 334 3.40 -38.97 -1.01
N LEU A 335 3.70 -38.31 -2.15
CA LEU A 335 2.73 -37.50 -2.89
C LEU A 335 1.63 -38.35 -3.54
N VAL A 336 1.99 -39.50 -4.13
CA VAL A 336 1.01 -40.43 -4.71
C VAL A 336 0.09 -41.01 -3.64
N GLU A 337 0.62 -41.41 -2.48
CA GLU A 337 -0.21 -41.95 -1.40
C GLU A 337 -1.17 -40.90 -0.85
N PHE A 338 -0.70 -39.66 -0.66
CA PHE A 338 -1.56 -38.55 -0.25
C PHE A 338 -2.74 -38.34 -1.20
N LEU A 339 -2.49 -38.36 -2.52
CA LEU A 339 -3.56 -38.24 -3.52
C LEU A 339 -4.54 -39.40 -3.43
N LYS A 340 -4.07 -40.65 -3.25
CA LYS A 340 -4.96 -41.81 -3.10
C LYS A 340 -5.85 -41.73 -1.86
N GLU A 341 -5.34 -41.18 -0.78
CA GLU A 341 -6.07 -41.06 0.49
C GLU A 341 -7.10 -39.91 0.48
N ASN A 342 -6.83 -38.83 -0.25
CA ASN A 342 -7.54 -37.56 -0.10
C ASN A 342 -8.30 -37.09 -1.35
N ALA A 343 -8.00 -37.63 -2.54
CA ALA A 343 -8.71 -37.29 -3.77
C ALA A 343 -10.16 -37.79 -3.75
N ALA A 344 -11.06 -37.01 -4.33
CA ALA A 344 -12.46 -37.36 -4.46
C ALA A 344 -12.70 -38.40 -5.58
N TYR A 345 -11.81 -38.47 -6.55
CA TYR A 345 -11.82 -39.42 -7.65
C TYR A 345 -10.72 -40.47 -7.47
N GLU A 346 -10.95 -41.68 -7.99
CA GLU A 346 -9.99 -42.78 -7.87
C GLU A 346 -8.69 -42.44 -8.63
N ILE A 347 -7.56 -42.56 -7.94
CA ILE A 347 -6.22 -42.34 -8.50
C ILE A 347 -5.61 -43.68 -8.91
N THR A 348 -5.33 -43.82 -10.20
CA THR A 348 -4.62 -44.98 -10.76
C THR A 348 -3.20 -44.62 -11.18
N TYR A 349 -2.27 -45.56 -11.04
CA TYR A 349 -0.87 -45.43 -11.45
C TYR A 349 -0.22 -46.82 -11.56
N ASN A 350 0.87 -46.96 -12.33
CA ASN A 350 1.65 -48.21 -12.29
C ASN A 350 2.69 -48.10 -11.18
N LYS A 351 2.74 -49.11 -10.30
CA LYS A 351 3.70 -49.11 -9.19
C LYS A 351 5.15 -49.07 -9.65
N SER A 352 5.46 -49.66 -10.81
CA SER A 352 6.78 -49.59 -11.43
C SER A 352 7.20 -48.17 -11.82
N ASP A 353 6.25 -47.23 -11.97
CA ASP A 353 6.56 -45.84 -12.30
C ASP A 353 7.14 -45.06 -11.11
N LEU A 354 7.03 -45.64 -9.89
CA LEU A 354 7.71 -45.15 -8.68
C LEU A 354 9.16 -45.62 -8.61
N ASP A 355 9.47 -46.78 -9.19
CA ASP A 355 10.81 -47.38 -9.20
C ASP A 355 11.62 -46.86 -10.39
N VAL A 356 12.11 -45.64 -10.31
CA VAL A 356 13.14 -45.16 -11.25
C VAL A 356 14.42 -44.92 -10.45
N LYS A 357 15.46 -45.69 -10.76
CA LYS A 357 16.84 -45.37 -10.37
C LYS A 357 17.13 -43.97 -10.90
N GLU A 358 17.60 -43.09 -10.04
CA GLU A 358 18.25 -41.85 -10.46
C GLU A 358 19.21 -42.22 -11.60
N GLU A 359 18.95 -41.73 -12.82
CA GLU A 359 20.00 -41.65 -13.80
C GLU A 359 20.94 -40.58 -13.24
N GLU A 360 22.00 -41.04 -12.57
CA GLU A 360 23.17 -40.23 -12.29
C GLU A 360 23.67 -39.76 -13.66
N ASP A 361 23.31 -38.54 -14.05
CA ASP A 361 24.13 -37.78 -14.98
C ASP A 361 25.47 -37.55 -14.28
N GLU A 362 26.40 -38.48 -14.50
CA GLU A 362 27.84 -38.31 -14.27
C GLU A 362 28.33 -37.22 -15.25
N ASP A 363 27.96 -35.97 -15.00
CA ASP A 363 28.78 -34.85 -15.43
C ASP A 363 29.94 -34.76 -14.45
N GLU A 364 31.14 -35.02 -14.97
CA GLU A 364 32.44 -34.96 -14.30
C GLU A 364 32.51 -33.79 -13.30
N ILE A 365 32.57 -34.13 -12.01
CA ILE A 365 33.18 -33.26 -11.02
C ILE A 365 34.67 -33.22 -11.37
N GLU A 366 35.10 -32.20 -12.12
CA GLU A 366 36.47 -31.73 -11.96
C GLU A 366 36.56 -31.23 -10.52
N GLU A 367 37.28 -32.00 -9.69
CA GLU A 367 37.73 -31.56 -8.37
C GLU A 367 38.63 -30.34 -8.57
N ASP A 368 38.05 -29.14 -8.53
CA ASP A 368 38.81 -27.95 -8.18
C ASP A 368 39.15 -28.07 -6.69
N GLU A 369 40.39 -28.48 -6.45
CA GLU A 369 41.08 -28.40 -5.17
C GLU A 369 41.11 -26.94 -4.69
N ASP A 370 40.07 -26.50 -3.97
CA ASP A 370 40.16 -25.32 -3.10
C ASP A 370 39.22 -25.45 -1.88
N GLU A 371 39.33 -26.59 -1.18
CA GLU A 371 38.88 -26.71 0.21
C GLU A 371 40.03 -27.18 1.12
N GLN A 372 41.14 -26.44 1.05
CA GLN A 372 42.13 -26.38 2.13
C GLN A 372 42.56 -24.95 2.50
N ALA A 373 41.72 -23.95 2.20
CA ALA A 373 41.87 -22.57 2.69
C ALA A 373 40.70 -22.08 3.59
N ALA A 374 39.66 -22.89 3.82
CA ALA A 374 38.49 -22.48 4.64
C ALA A 374 38.45 -23.11 6.06
N LYS A 375 39.53 -23.76 6.50
CA LYS A 375 39.70 -24.26 7.88
C LYS A 375 40.82 -23.60 8.68
N GLU A 376 41.44 -22.53 8.17
CA GLU A 376 42.27 -21.63 9.00
C GLU A 376 41.67 -20.21 9.17
N ASP A 377 40.67 -19.80 8.38
CA ASP A 377 40.03 -18.47 8.55
C ASP A 377 38.80 -18.45 9.49
N THR A 378 38.51 -19.56 10.18
CA THR A 378 37.50 -19.61 11.25
C THR A 378 38.08 -19.42 12.67
N GLU A 379 39.38 -19.15 12.79
CA GLU A 379 39.98 -18.62 14.03
C GLU A 379 40.46 -17.15 13.94
N GLU A 380 40.53 -16.51 12.77
CA GLU A 380 40.95 -15.09 12.67
C GLU A 380 39.83 -14.05 12.44
N VAL A 381 38.63 -14.42 11.97
CA VAL A 381 37.50 -13.45 11.88
C VAL A 381 36.63 -13.42 13.17
N LYS A 382 36.95 -14.24 14.17
CA LYS A 382 36.44 -14.08 15.55
C LYS A 382 37.32 -13.15 16.42
N ALA A 383 38.33 -12.50 15.83
CA ALA A 383 39.22 -11.59 16.54
C ALA A 383 39.12 -10.12 16.08
N GLU A 384 38.31 -9.78 15.07
CA GLU A 384 38.18 -8.38 14.59
C GLU A 384 36.75 -7.79 14.59
N GLU A 385 35.71 -8.53 15.00
CA GLU A 385 34.37 -7.96 15.25
C GLU A 385 34.01 -7.77 16.74
N ASP A 386 34.89 -8.18 17.66
CA ASP A 386 34.77 -7.82 19.09
C ASP A 386 35.43 -6.46 19.43
N ASP A 387 36.10 -5.81 18.46
CA ASP A 387 36.80 -4.51 18.66
C ASP A 387 36.04 -3.29 18.12
N LYS A 388 34.75 -3.44 17.78
CA LYS A 388 33.89 -2.31 17.36
C LYS A 388 32.56 -2.15 18.11
N TYR A 389 32.38 -2.89 19.20
CA TYR A 389 31.24 -2.76 20.13
C TYR A 389 31.66 -2.48 21.59
N GLU A 390 32.87 -1.96 21.83
CA GLU A 390 33.27 -1.37 23.12
C GLU A 390 33.74 0.11 23.05
N GLU A 391 33.50 0.83 21.95
CA GLU A 391 33.86 2.26 21.82
C GLU A 391 32.68 3.25 21.80
N ASP A 392 31.43 2.83 22.06
CA ASP A 392 30.27 3.75 22.14
C ASP A 392 29.52 3.75 23.49
N THR A 393 30.06 3.11 24.55
CA THR A 393 29.52 3.24 25.92
C THR A 393 30.47 3.91 26.91
N LYS A 394 31.47 4.66 26.44
CA LYS A 394 32.37 5.47 27.30
C LYS A 394 32.65 6.87 26.75
N VAL A 395 31.58 7.62 26.46
CA VAL A 395 31.61 9.10 26.49
C VAL A 395 30.46 9.59 27.37
N ASP A 396 30.42 9.14 28.62
CA ASP A 396 29.68 9.84 29.70
C ASP A 396 30.13 9.32 31.08
N ALA A 397 31.45 9.32 31.31
CA ALA A 397 32.00 9.07 32.65
C ALA A 397 33.40 9.67 32.84
N LYS A 398 33.54 11.00 32.72
CA LYS A 398 34.42 11.85 33.57
C LYS A 398 34.52 13.29 33.04
N SER A 399 33.63 14.16 33.52
CA SER A 399 34.06 15.48 33.99
C SER A 399 33.57 15.64 35.43
N LYS A 400 34.47 15.19 36.31
CA LYS A 400 34.71 15.55 37.71
C LYS A 400 33.64 16.33 38.47
N ALA A 401 33.32 15.75 39.62
CA ALA A 401 32.94 16.41 40.85
C ALA A 401 33.83 17.63 41.20
N ASP A 402 33.15 18.68 41.65
CA ASP A 402 33.48 19.52 42.81
C ASP A 402 32.19 19.53 43.66
N ALA A 403 32.20 18.96 44.89
CA ALA A 403 32.27 19.69 46.16
C ALA A 403 31.08 20.69 46.31
N GLU A 404 30.21 20.67 47.33
CA GLU A 404 30.35 20.37 48.76
C GLU A 404 28.93 20.33 49.41
N GLU A 405 28.85 19.68 50.58
CA GLU A 405 27.90 19.76 51.73
C GLU A 405 26.55 20.51 51.59
N VAL A 406 25.43 20.03 52.18
CA VAL A 406 25.09 20.23 53.60
C VAL A 406 23.90 19.33 54.03
N THR A 407 24.18 18.49 55.04
CA THR A 407 23.40 17.97 56.21
C THR A 407 21.89 17.64 56.18
N ASP A 408 21.60 16.43 56.70
CA ASP A 408 20.60 16.02 57.71
C ASP A 408 19.37 16.92 57.98
N GLU A 409 18.17 16.34 57.86
CA GLU A 409 17.34 15.98 59.04
C GLU A 409 16.05 15.24 58.59
N GLU A 410 15.90 14.00 59.07
CA GLU A 410 14.58 13.39 59.32
C GLU A 410 13.90 14.14 60.48
N PRO A 411 12.55 14.20 60.58
CA PRO A 411 11.84 13.00 61.04
C PRO A 411 10.36 12.83 60.61
N LYS A 412 9.93 11.55 60.66
CA LYS A 412 8.66 11.00 61.17
C LYS A 412 7.38 11.86 61.08
N THR A 413 6.30 11.27 60.57
CA THR A 413 5.25 10.69 61.43
C THR A 413 4.18 9.96 60.63
N ASP A 414 3.65 8.95 61.32
CA ASP A 414 2.63 8.00 60.96
C ASP A 414 1.24 8.53 61.37
N ALA A 415 0.20 7.84 60.91
CA ALA A 415 -1.23 7.95 61.26
C ALA A 415 -2.02 9.15 60.67
N ALA A 416 -3.33 9.11 60.43
CA ALA A 416 -4.37 8.10 60.17
C ALA A 416 -5.71 8.88 60.29
N HIS A 417 -6.74 8.54 59.50
CA HIS A 417 -8.12 9.05 59.61
C HIS A 417 -8.26 10.58 59.36
N GLU A 418 -9.28 11.13 58.70
CA GLU A 418 -10.72 10.90 58.80
C GLU A 418 -11.39 11.64 57.61
N GLU A 419 -12.61 11.21 57.28
CA GLU A 419 -13.60 11.74 56.32
C GLU A 419 -13.39 13.13 55.64
N LEU A 420 -13.46 13.17 54.30
CA LEU A 420 -14.63 13.63 53.53
C LEU A 420 -14.43 13.42 52.02
#